data_AF-A0A9R1SPG8-F1
#
_entry.id   AF-A0A9R1SPG8-F1
#
_cell.length_a   1.000
_cell.length_b   1.000
_cell.length_c   1.000
_cell.angle_alpha   90.00
_cell.angle_beta   90.00
_cell.angle_gamma   90.00
#
_symmetry.space_group_name_H-M   'P 1'
#
loop_
_entity.id
_entity.type
_entity.pdbx_description
1 polymer ?
#
loop_
_entity_poly.entity_id
_entity_poly.type
_entity_poly.pdbx_seq_one_letter_code
_entity_poly.pdbx_strand_id
1 'polypeptide(L)'
;VGTQTLTFPGPSERLIQYPPPPSKGGITVTTEDLECLKDGEFLNDVIIDFYLKYLLLERADKDVAERSHIFSSFFYKQLTRKNTSSPYRRHQRVRTWTRHVDIFSKDYLFIPVNQEAHWYLVVICFPSLEGLECVPWRNKGPMSQDKSQTSKASSAGDCQRGTWGQILFHGSVYVRLVSDPVICLFPWFALRPCILVMDSLKLSNVTSSRRYLQVEWEVRKGSTRAFTSESISGSLCRVPLQDNSSDCGLYLLQYVESFLQNPVVHFDLPLRLEHWFPRNQVRRKREELRELVLQLYRRQGGGAEQSGK
;
A
#
# COMPACT_ATOMS: atom_id res chain seq x y z
N VAL A 1 3.54 33.11 19.08
CA VAL A 1 2.44 33.14 18.10
C VAL A 1 1.39 32.16 18.62
N GLY A 2 0.24 32.68 19.06
CA GLY A 2 -0.71 31.90 19.86
C GLY A 2 -1.33 30.74 19.09
N THR A 3 -1.32 29.55 19.69
CA THR A 3 -2.14 28.41 19.29
C THR A 3 -3.61 28.79 19.51
N GLN A 4 -4.31 29.14 18.44
CA GLN A 4 -5.77 29.28 18.50
C GLN A 4 -6.37 27.89 18.75
N THR A 5 -6.76 27.63 19.99
CA THR A 5 -7.57 26.47 20.34
C THR A 5 -8.96 26.64 19.73
N LEU A 6 -9.22 25.96 18.61
CA LEU A 6 -10.55 25.85 18.03
C LEU A 6 -11.47 25.17 19.06
N THR A 7 -12.44 25.92 19.58
CA THR A 7 -13.49 25.40 20.46
C THR A 7 -14.67 24.93 19.61
N PHE A 8 -14.89 23.62 19.56
CA PHE A 8 -16.02 23.01 18.84
C PHE A 8 -17.28 23.00 19.71
N PRO A 9 -18.43 23.51 19.23
CA PRO A 9 -19.64 23.69 20.04
C PRO A 9 -20.45 22.42 20.36
N GLY A 10 -19.87 21.21 20.31
CA GLY A 10 -20.59 19.99 20.70
C GLY A 10 -19.73 18.73 20.78
N PRO A 11 -20.24 17.65 21.42
CA PRO A 11 -19.45 16.45 21.74
C PRO A 11 -19.08 15.57 20.54
N SER A 12 -19.71 15.73 19.36
CA SER A 12 -19.29 15.02 18.13
C SER A 12 -19.69 15.80 16.88
N GLU A 13 -18.92 16.84 16.54
CA GLU A 13 -19.12 17.64 15.33
C GLU A 13 -18.39 16.98 14.15
N ARG A 14 -19.06 16.90 12.99
CA ARG A 14 -18.39 16.51 11.74
C ARG A 14 -17.41 17.61 11.34
N LEU A 15 -16.13 17.26 11.23
CA LEU A 15 -15.10 18.17 10.73
C LEU A 15 -15.03 18.08 9.21
N ILE A 16 -14.59 16.95 8.68
CA ILE A 16 -14.36 16.80 7.24
C ILE A 16 -15.08 15.58 6.69
N GLN A 17 -15.31 15.61 5.38
CA GLN A 17 -15.48 14.40 4.60
C GLN A 17 -14.39 14.33 3.54
N TYR A 18 -13.70 13.20 3.45
CA TYR A 18 -12.57 13.03 2.54
C TYR A 18 -12.65 11.74 1.70
N PRO A 19 -12.55 11.83 0.36
CA PRO A 19 -12.54 13.06 -0.43
C PRO A 19 -13.89 13.81 -0.27
N PRO A 20 -13.89 15.14 -0.44
CA PRO A 20 -15.10 15.94 -0.33
C PRO A 20 -16.07 15.63 -1.48
N PRO A 21 -17.39 15.88 -1.30
CA PRO A 21 -18.34 15.86 -2.41
C PRO A 21 -17.89 16.79 -3.56
N PRO A 22 -18.13 16.43 -4.84
CA PRO A 22 -19.01 15.35 -5.33
C PRO A 22 -18.34 13.96 -5.42
N SER A 23 -17.09 13.81 -4.96
CA SER A 23 -16.39 12.52 -5.00
C SER A 23 -17.12 11.44 -4.18
N LYS A 24 -17.17 10.21 -4.70
CA LYS A 24 -17.83 9.08 -4.02
C LYS A 24 -16.92 8.43 -2.97
N GLY A 25 -17.54 7.80 -1.97
CA GLY A 25 -16.85 7.05 -0.92
C GLY A 25 -16.12 7.94 0.10
N GLY A 26 -16.62 9.15 0.36
CA GLY A 26 -16.05 10.04 1.36
C GLY A 26 -16.11 9.44 2.77
N ILE A 27 -15.01 9.53 3.50
CA ILE A 27 -14.85 9.14 4.91
C ILE A 27 -15.09 10.39 5.76
N THR A 28 -16.03 10.32 6.68
CA THR A 28 -16.32 11.41 7.61
C THR A 28 -15.38 11.32 8.81
N VAL A 29 -14.71 12.42 9.15
CA VAL A 29 -13.91 12.55 10.37
C VAL A 29 -14.58 13.55 11.30
N THR A 30 -14.79 13.16 12.54
CA THR A 30 -15.44 13.96 13.59
C THR A 30 -14.44 14.51 14.61
N THR A 31 -14.90 15.38 15.50
CA THR A 31 -14.12 15.84 16.66
C THR A 31 -13.71 14.68 17.57
N GLU A 32 -14.57 13.67 17.75
CA GLU A 32 -14.30 12.48 18.56
C GLU A 32 -13.19 11.62 17.95
N ASP A 33 -13.15 11.50 16.62
CA ASP A 33 -12.07 10.77 15.94
C ASP A 33 -10.69 11.39 16.17
N LEU A 34 -10.61 12.72 16.36
CA LEU A 34 -9.34 13.39 16.65
C LEU A 34 -8.83 13.13 18.07
N GLU A 35 -9.65 12.61 18.96
CA GLU A 35 -9.22 12.28 20.33
C GLU A 35 -8.20 11.14 20.33
N CYS A 36 -8.28 10.21 19.37
CA CYS A 36 -7.30 9.13 19.26
C CYS A 36 -5.90 9.60 18.81
N LEU A 37 -5.76 10.86 18.39
CA LEU A 37 -4.47 11.49 18.06
C LEU A 37 -3.75 12.07 19.29
N LYS A 38 -4.35 12.04 20.48
CA LYS A 38 -3.66 12.39 21.73
C LYS A 38 -2.52 11.41 22.03
N ASP A 39 -1.53 11.84 22.79
CA ASP A 39 -0.42 10.98 23.18
C ASP A 39 -0.93 9.78 24.00
N GLY A 40 -0.38 8.60 23.74
CA GLY A 40 -0.77 7.37 24.44
C GLY A 40 -2.00 6.66 23.88
N GLU A 41 -2.80 7.30 23.02
CA GLU A 41 -4.04 6.71 22.49
C GLU A 41 -3.82 5.83 21.25
N PHE A 42 -4.61 4.75 21.12
CA PHE A 42 -4.60 3.91 19.92
C PHE A 42 -5.38 4.57 18.78
N LEU A 43 -4.81 4.60 17.58
CA LEU A 43 -5.55 5.10 16.41
C LEU A 43 -6.80 4.26 16.11
N ASN A 44 -7.89 4.93 15.79
CA ASN A 44 -9.14 4.30 15.38
C ASN A 44 -9.18 4.01 13.87
N ASP A 45 -10.17 3.22 13.43
CA ASP A 45 -10.36 2.85 12.02
C ASP A 45 -10.55 4.07 11.11
N VAL A 46 -11.26 5.11 11.58
CA VAL A 46 -11.59 6.30 10.79
C VAL A 46 -10.33 7.06 10.40
N ILE A 47 -9.43 7.31 11.36
CA ILE A 47 -8.18 8.04 11.12
C ILE A 47 -7.23 7.23 10.22
N ILE A 48 -7.15 5.91 10.41
CA ILE A 48 -6.35 5.03 9.54
C ILE A 48 -6.86 5.08 8.10
N ASP A 49 -8.15 4.80 7.88
CA ASP A 49 -8.74 4.75 6.55
C ASP A 49 -8.70 6.14 5.86
N PHE A 50 -8.96 7.21 6.61
CA PHE A 50 -8.85 8.59 6.13
C PHE A 50 -7.45 8.87 5.60
N TYR A 51 -6.42 8.65 6.42
CA TYR A 51 -5.07 9.06 6.05
C TYR A 51 -4.50 8.19 4.94
N LEU A 52 -4.76 6.87 4.94
CA LEU A 52 -4.36 6.01 3.84
C LEU A 52 -4.99 6.45 2.52
N LYS A 53 -6.25 6.87 2.54
CA LYS A 53 -6.93 7.42 1.36
C LYS A 53 -6.30 8.75 0.91
N TYR A 54 -5.97 9.63 1.85
CA TYR A 54 -5.24 10.87 1.57
C TYR A 54 -3.87 10.61 0.94
N LEU A 55 -3.10 9.65 1.46
CA LEU A 55 -1.80 9.28 0.89
C LEU A 55 -1.92 8.83 -0.56
N LEU A 56 -2.89 7.96 -0.86
CA LEU A 56 -3.08 7.44 -2.22
C LEU A 56 -3.54 8.53 -3.21
N LEU A 57 -4.35 9.49 -2.77
CA LEU A 57 -4.92 10.52 -3.64
C LEU A 57 -3.99 11.74 -3.82
N GLU A 58 -3.22 12.12 -2.81
CA GLU A 58 -2.51 13.41 -2.77
C GLU A 58 -0.99 13.29 -2.65
N ARG A 59 -0.48 12.15 -2.16
CA ARG A 59 0.95 11.98 -1.86
C ARG A 59 1.66 10.98 -2.76
N ALA A 60 0.95 9.97 -3.24
CA ALA A 60 1.49 9.01 -4.19
C ALA A 60 1.65 9.63 -5.58
N ASP A 61 2.73 9.28 -6.28
CA ASP A 61 2.84 9.52 -7.71
C ASP A 61 1.66 8.88 -8.45
N LYS A 62 1.12 9.54 -9.49
CA LYS A 62 -0.07 9.07 -10.22
C LYS A 62 0.07 7.62 -10.70
N ASP A 63 1.21 7.28 -11.29
CA ASP A 63 1.49 5.92 -11.79
C ASP A 63 1.53 4.88 -10.66
N VAL A 64 1.99 5.27 -9.47
CA VAL A 64 2.02 4.40 -8.29
C VAL A 64 0.60 4.24 -7.73
N ALA A 65 -0.15 5.33 -7.64
CA ALA A 65 -1.53 5.33 -7.19
C ALA A 65 -2.43 4.47 -8.08
N GLU A 66 -2.29 4.57 -9.40
CA GLU A 66 -3.06 3.77 -10.36
C GLU A 66 -2.74 2.27 -10.27
N ARG A 67 -1.47 1.92 -10.02
CA ARG A 67 -1.05 0.52 -9.82
C ARG A 67 -1.25 0.02 -8.39
N SER A 68 -1.79 0.84 -7.50
CA SER A 68 -2.02 0.47 -6.11
C SER A 68 -3.51 0.37 -5.78
N HIS A 69 -3.84 -0.44 -4.79
CA HIS A 69 -5.15 -0.45 -4.16
C HIS A 69 -5.01 -0.58 -2.65
N ILE A 70 -5.72 0.27 -1.91
CA ILE A 70 -5.76 0.21 -0.46
C ILE A 70 -7.15 -0.25 -0.02
N PHE A 71 -7.22 -1.37 0.69
CA PHE A 71 -8.43 -1.83 1.34
C PHE A 71 -8.70 -1.02 2.62
N SER A 72 -9.97 -0.86 2.98
CA SER A 72 -10.32 -0.33 4.31
C SER A 72 -9.98 -1.32 5.42
N SER A 73 -9.77 -0.84 6.65
CA SER A 73 -9.47 -1.67 7.82
C SER A 73 -10.51 -2.76 8.09
N PHE A 74 -11.76 -2.50 7.71
CA PHE A 74 -12.86 -3.45 7.84
C PHE A 74 -12.75 -4.68 6.94
N PHE A 75 -11.99 -4.61 5.85
CA PHE A 75 -11.85 -5.72 4.89
C PHE A 75 -11.35 -7.00 5.59
N TYR A 76 -10.20 -6.91 6.27
CA TYR A 76 -9.59 -8.09 6.88
C TYR A 76 -10.42 -8.61 8.06
N LYS A 77 -11.01 -7.70 8.85
CA LYS A 77 -11.92 -8.02 9.96
C LYS A 77 -13.12 -8.83 9.46
N GLN A 78 -13.73 -8.41 8.36
CA GLN A 78 -14.88 -9.11 7.78
C GLN A 78 -14.48 -10.42 7.09
N LEU A 79 -13.31 -10.48 6.46
CA LEU A 79 -12.77 -11.68 5.83
C LEU A 79 -12.48 -12.78 6.87
N THR A 80 -11.91 -12.42 8.03
CA THR A 80 -11.46 -13.36 9.07
C THR A 80 -12.46 -13.63 10.20
N ARG A 81 -13.65 -13.01 10.17
CA ARG A 81 -14.74 -13.25 11.14
C ARG A 81 -15.01 -14.75 11.34
N LYS A 82 -14.86 -15.22 12.59
CA LYS A 82 -14.98 -16.62 13.03
C LYS A 82 -16.44 -17.10 12.95
N ASN A 83 -16.85 -17.64 11.80
CA ASN A 83 -18.15 -18.32 11.66
C ASN A 83 -18.20 -19.34 10.50
N THR A 84 -17.10 -19.55 9.77
CA THR A 84 -17.10 -20.48 8.63
C THR A 84 -15.68 -20.89 8.23
N SER A 85 -15.48 -22.17 7.93
CA SER A 85 -14.25 -22.72 7.37
C SER A 85 -14.11 -22.46 5.86
N SER A 86 -15.23 -22.34 5.14
CA SER A 86 -15.26 -22.24 3.67
C SER A 86 -14.63 -20.92 3.18
N PRO A 87 -13.59 -20.97 2.34
CA PRO A 87 -13.01 -19.77 1.70
C PRO A 87 -14.03 -18.97 0.90
N TYR A 88 -14.93 -19.64 0.17
CA TYR A 88 -15.98 -18.98 -0.62
C TYR A 88 -16.96 -18.18 0.24
N ARG A 89 -17.40 -18.75 1.37
CA ARG A 89 -18.28 -18.01 2.30
C ARG A 89 -17.56 -16.83 2.97
N ARG A 90 -16.25 -16.91 3.16
CA ARG A 90 -15.45 -15.76 3.64
C ARG A 90 -15.36 -14.67 2.59
N HIS A 91 -15.05 -15.04 1.35
CA HIS A 91 -15.01 -14.14 0.20
C HIS A 91 -16.33 -13.43 -0.03
N GLN A 92 -17.47 -14.14 0.02
CA GLN A 92 -18.80 -13.57 -0.22
C GLN A 92 -19.11 -12.35 0.65
N ARG A 93 -18.55 -12.28 1.87
CA ARG A 93 -18.74 -11.15 2.79
C ARG A 93 -17.99 -9.88 2.39
N VAL A 94 -16.92 -10.03 1.62
CA VAL A 94 -16.04 -8.95 1.18
C VAL A 94 -16.06 -8.75 -0.34
N ARG A 95 -16.86 -9.54 -1.09
CA ARG A 95 -16.96 -9.49 -2.55
C ARG A 95 -17.23 -8.09 -3.12
N THR A 96 -17.88 -7.23 -2.35
CA THR A 96 -18.23 -5.87 -2.77
C THR A 96 -17.06 -4.90 -2.71
N TRP A 97 -16.01 -5.19 -1.93
CA TRP A 97 -14.81 -4.33 -1.82
C TRP A 97 -14.11 -4.19 -3.17
N THR A 98 -14.12 -5.25 -3.98
CA THR A 98 -13.51 -5.24 -5.30
C THR A 98 -14.52 -5.00 -6.43
N ARG A 99 -15.81 -4.72 -6.15
CA ARG A 99 -16.88 -4.72 -7.18
C ARG A 99 -16.51 -3.95 -8.46
N HIS A 100 -15.85 -2.81 -8.30
CA HIS A 100 -15.48 -1.90 -9.39
C HIS A 100 -13.96 -1.81 -9.63
N VAL A 101 -13.17 -2.79 -9.17
CA VAL A 101 -11.72 -2.83 -9.36
C VAL A 101 -11.23 -4.25 -9.61
N ASP A 102 -10.41 -4.45 -10.64
CA ASP A 102 -9.66 -5.69 -10.81
C ASP A 102 -8.34 -5.59 -10.03
N ILE A 103 -8.27 -6.24 -8.87
CA ILE A 103 -7.08 -6.21 -8.02
C ILE A 103 -5.87 -6.93 -8.65
N PHE A 104 -6.07 -7.78 -9.66
CA PHE A 104 -4.96 -8.44 -10.38
C PHE A 104 -4.35 -7.56 -11.47
N SER A 105 -4.95 -6.40 -11.75
CA SER A 105 -4.34 -5.35 -12.58
C SER A 105 -3.41 -4.42 -11.79
N LYS A 106 -3.34 -4.61 -10.46
CA LYS A 106 -2.56 -3.78 -9.54
C LYS A 106 -1.25 -4.48 -9.21
N ASP A 107 -0.23 -3.67 -8.96
CA ASP A 107 1.07 -4.13 -8.47
C ASP A 107 1.08 -4.25 -6.95
N TYR A 108 0.35 -3.38 -6.24
CA TYR A 108 0.38 -3.34 -4.78
C TYR A 108 -1.02 -3.30 -4.19
N LEU A 109 -1.32 -4.26 -3.31
CA LEU A 109 -2.54 -4.29 -2.52
C LEU A 109 -2.19 -4.09 -1.04
N PHE A 110 -2.56 -2.94 -0.48
CA PHE A 110 -2.35 -2.62 0.92
C PHE A 110 -3.58 -3.04 1.73
N ILE A 111 -3.35 -3.82 2.77
CA ILE A 111 -4.39 -4.32 3.68
C ILE A 111 -3.99 -3.91 5.11
N PRO A 112 -4.56 -2.82 5.65
CA PRO A 112 -4.41 -2.51 7.06
C PRO A 112 -5.14 -3.58 7.90
N VAL A 113 -4.46 -4.10 8.92
CA VAL A 113 -5.01 -5.14 9.79
C VAL A 113 -4.95 -4.68 11.24
N ASN A 114 -6.10 -4.77 11.93
CA ASN A 114 -6.21 -4.62 13.36
C ASN A 114 -6.61 -5.96 14.00
N GLN A 115 -5.77 -6.49 14.88
CA GLN A 115 -6.07 -7.67 15.69
C GLN A 115 -5.68 -7.39 17.13
N GLU A 116 -6.61 -7.61 18.07
CA GLU A 116 -6.34 -7.44 19.52
C GLU A 116 -5.75 -6.07 19.87
N ALA A 117 -6.32 -5.00 19.28
CA ALA A 117 -5.87 -3.61 19.42
C ALA A 117 -4.43 -3.34 18.90
N HIS A 118 -3.92 -4.21 18.03
CA HIS A 118 -2.64 -4.05 17.37
C HIS A 118 -2.78 -3.88 15.86
N TRP A 119 -2.24 -2.78 15.35
CA TRP A 119 -2.21 -2.45 13.94
C TRP A 119 -0.92 -2.96 13.27
N TYR A 120 -1.08 -3.63 12.13
CA TYR A 120 0.01 -4.01 11.24
C TYR A 120 -0.43 -3.96 9.77
N LEU A 121 0.53 -3.94 8.86
CA LEU A 121 0.28 -3.83 7.44
C LEU A 121 0.60 -5.14 6.72
N VAL A 122 -0.31 -5.57 5.84
CA VAL A 122 -0.02 -6.58 4.83
C VAL A 122 0.01 -5.91 3.46
N VAL A 123 1.04 -6.19 2.66
CA VAL A 123 1.15 -5.72 1.28
C VAL A 123 1.30 -6.91 0.34
N ILE A 124 0.34 -7.10 -0.56
CA ILE A 124 0.43 -8.12 -1.62
C ILE A 124 1.07 -7.44 -2.83
N CYS A 125 2.24 -7.92 -3.25
CA CYS A 125 2.98 -7.40 -4.37
C CYS A 125 2.82 -8.32 -5.59
N PHE A 126 2.57 -7.73 -6.75
CA PHE A 126 2.47 -8.36 -8.06
C PHE A 126 1.58 -9.62 -8.09
N PRO A 127 0.32 -9.55 -7.60
CA PRO A 127 -0.55 -10.71 -7.44
C PRO A 127 -0.88 -11.46 -8.75
N SER A 128 -0.68 -10.83 -9.91
CA SER A 128 -0.91 -11.46 -11.22
C SER A 128 0.29 -12.27 -11.74
N LEU A 129 1.51 -12.03 -11.25
CA LEU A 129 2.70 -12.75 -11.73
C LEU A 129 2.73 -14.18 -11.22
N GLU A 130 3.07 -15.14 -12.08
CA GLU A 130 3.22 -16.56 -11.72
C GLU A 130 4.58 -16.89 -11.11
N GLY A 131 5.58 -16.04 -11.37
CA GLY A 131 6.94 -16.21 -10.89
C GLY A 131 7.75 -14.92 -11.00
N LEU A 132 9.07 -15.05 -10.94
CA LEU A 132 10.01 -13.94 -11.10
C LEU A 132 9.96 -13.41 -12.53
N GLU A 133 9.80 -12.11 -12.71
CA GLU A 133 9.89 -11.45 -14.01
C GLU A 133 10.98 -10.37 -13.98
N CYS A 134 11.91 -10.42 -14.94
CA CYS A 134 12.96 -9.41 -15.11
C CYS A 134 12.51 -8.40 -16.15
N VAL A 135 12.25 -7.16 -15.73
CA VAL A 135 11.81 -6.08 -16.63
C VAL A 135 12.92 -5.04 -16.82
N PRO A 136 13.13 -4.52 -18.05
CA PRO A 136 14.02 -3.38 -18.28
C PRO A 136 13.46 -2.13 -17.59
N TRP A 137 14.33 -1.25 -17.11
CA TRP A 137 13.95 0.09 -16.66
C TRP A 137 13.22 0.84 -17.78
N ARG A 138 11.92 1.12 -17.59
CA ARG A 138 11.18 2.00 -18.49
C ARG A 138 11.60 3.45 -18.24
N ASN A 139 12.07 4.10 -19.30
CA ASN A 139 12.13 5.57 -19.35
C ASN A 139 10.73 6.11 -19.05
N LYS A 140 10.59 6.90 -17.98
CA LYS A 140 9.39 7.69 -17.71
C LYS A 140 9.13 8.60 -18.91
N GLY A 141 8.03 8.39 -19.62
CA GLY A 141 7.57 9.23 -20.72
C GLY A 141 6.06 9.05 -20.92
N PRO A 142 5.28 10.12 -21.15
CA PRO A 142 3.83 10.03 -21.24
C PRO A 142 3.43 9.18 -22.44
N MET A 143 2.43 8.32 -22.25
CA MET A 143 1.75 7.61 -23.31
C MET A 143 0.99 8.62 -24.18
N SER A 144 1.68 9.22 -25.15
CA SER A 144 1.04 9.90 -26.27
C SER A 144 0.68 8.82 -27.28
N GLN A 145 -0.62 8.64 -27.47
CA GLN A 145 -1.14 7.95 -28.64
C GLN A 145 -0.63 8.70 -29.86
N ASP A 146 0.17 8.05 -30.70
CA ASP A 146 0.18 8.41 -32.10
C ASP A 146 0.12 7.15 -32.97
N LYS A 147 -0.95 7.09 -33.75
CA LYS A 147 -1.12 6.14 -34.83
C LYS A 147 -0.42 6.76 -36.03
N SER A 148 0.70 6.18 -36.48
CA SER A 148 0.91 5.85 -37.90
C SER A 148 2.37 5.50 -38.21
N GLN A 149 2.49 4.70 -39.27
CA GLN A 149 3.67 4.48 -40.11
C GLN A 149 4.62 3.35 -39.70
N THR A 150 4.25 2.18 -40.25
CA THR A 150 5.14 1.18 -40.84
C THR A 150 6.48 1.73 -41.34
N SER A 151 7.58 1.23 -40.79
CA SER A 151 8.81 0.98 -41.54
C SER A 151 9.65 -0.10 -40.87
N LYS A 152 10.16 -1.00 -41.72
CA LYS A 152 10.87 -2.25 -41.43
C LYS A 152 12.05 -2.08 -40.47
N ALA A 153 12.16 -3.00 -39.51
CA ALA A 153 13.41 -3.34 -38.84
C ALA A 153 13.71 -4.83 -39.05
N SER A 154 14.90 -5.08 -39.55
CA SER A 154 15.52 -6.32 -39.97
C SER A 154 15.84 -7.29 -38.83
N SER A 155 15.60 -8.57 -39.10
CA SER A 155 16.15 -9.79 -38.49
C SER A 155 16.69 -9.70 -37.06
N ALA A 156 15.85 -10.04 -36.08
CA ALA A 156 16.32 -10.59 -34.81
C ALA A 156 16.68 -12.05 -35.03
N GLY A 157 17.98 -12.36 -34.92
CA GLY A 157 18.48 -13.74 -34.91
C GLY A 157 17.96 -14.51 -33.71
N ASP A 158 17.69 -15.79 -33.95
CA ASP A 158 17.35 -16.81 -32.97
C ASP A 158 18.28 -16.76 -31.75
N CYS A 159 17.73 -16.52 -30.57
CA CYS A 159 18.39 -16.90 -29.33
C CYS A 159 17.84 -18.26 -28.92
N GLN A 160 18.58 -19.30 -29.33
CA GLN A 160 18.31 -20.68 -28.96
C GLN A 160 18.34 -20.87 -27.45
N ARG A 161 17.53 -21.83 -27.01
CA ARG A 161 17.37 -22.35 -25.65
C ARG A 161 18.73 -22.81 -25.07
N GLY A 162 19.46 -21.90 -24.43
CA GLY A 162 20.67 -22.18 -23.67
C GLY A 162 20.35 -22.65 -22.26
N THR A 163 21.05 -23.70 -21.82
CA THR A 163 20.96 -24.36 -20.52
C THR A 163 21.15 -23.37 -19.36
N TRP A 164 20.25 -23.43 -18.37
CA TRP A 164 20.35 -22.63 -17.14
C TRP A 164 21.61 -23.00 -16.34
N GLY A 165 22.71 -22.28 -16.56
CA GLY A 165 23.84 -22.28 -15.65
C GLY A 165 23.48 -21.57 -14.35
N GLN A 166 23.89 -22.12 -13.21
CA GLN A 166 23.65 -21.58 -11.87
C GLN A 166 24.05 -20.10 -11.78
N ILE A 167 23.07 -19.23 -11.63
CA ILE A 167 23.27 -17.82 -11.31
C ILE A 167 23.68 -17.76 -9.84
N LEU A 168 24.97 -17.51 -9.58
CA LEU A 168 25.47 -17.19 -8.25
C LEU A 168 25.01 -15.77 -7.89
N PHE A 169 23.96 -15.69 -7.09
CA PHE A 169 23.53 -14.45 -6.45
C PHE A 169 24.54 -14.05 -5.37
N HIS A 170 25.24 -12.94 -5.58
CA HIS A 170 25.88 -12.22 -4.49
C HIS A 170 25.41 -10.77 -4.53
N GLY A 171 24.61 -10.39 -3.53
CA GLY A 171 24.13 -9.03 -3.36
C GLY A 171 25.30 -8.07 -3.14
N SER A 172 25.49 -7.16 -4.08
CA SER A 172 25.86 -5.75 -3.88
C SER A 172 26.04 -5.11 -5.26
N VAL A 173 25.42 -3.95 -5.45
CA VAL A 173 25.74 -3.04 -6.55
C VAL A 173 27.24 -2.73 -6.48
N TYR A 174 28.01 -3.19 -7.45
CA TYR A 174 29.27 -2.55 -7.86
C TYR A 174 29.47 -2.72 -9.37
N VAL A 175 29.55 -1.57 -10.03
CA VAL A 175 30.32 -1.41 -11.27
C VAL A 175 31.78 -1.68 -10.92
N ARG A 176 32.42 -2.65 -11.59
CA ARG A 176 33.85 -2.53 -11.91
C ARG A 176 34.24 -3.33 -13.15
N LEU A 177 34.85 -2.57 -14.04
CA LEU A 177 35.46 -2.89 -15.33
C LEU A 177 36.52 -3.98 -15.23
N VAL A 178 36.53 -4.93 -16.17
CA VAL A 178 37.72 -5.30 -16.96
C VAL A 178 37.28 -5.79 -18.35
N SER A 179 37.69 -5.00 -19.36
CA SER A 179 37.95 -5.35 -20.77
C SER A 179 36.81 -5.89 -21.65
N ASP A 180 35.80 -5.07 -21.91
CA ASP A 180 35.30 -4.81 -23.27
C ASP A 180 34.27 -3.66 -23.25
N PRO A 181 34.30 -2.70 -24.20
CA PRO A 181 33.45 -1.52 -24.15
C PRO A 181 32.07 -1.85 -24.73
N VAL A 182 31.21 -2.48 -23.94
CA VAL A 182 29.76 -2.39 -24.13
C VAL A 182 29.16 -1.92 -22.82
N ILE A 183 28.86 -0.62 -22.79
CA ILE A 183 28.09 0.02 -21.73
C ILE A 183 26.73 -0.72 -21.67
N CYS A 184 26.51 -1.55 -20.66
CA CYS A 184 25.17 -2.09 -20.37
C CYS A 184 24.31 -0.94 -19.82
N LEU A 185 23.59 -0.28 -20.73
CA LEU A 185 22.88 1.00 -20.51
C LEU A 185 21.58 0.93 -19.71
N PHE A 186 21.18 -0.20 -19.10
CA PHE A 186 19.85 -0.28 -18.47
C PHE A 186 19.85 -1.11 -17.18
N PRO A 187 19.38 -0.55 -16.04
CA PRO A 187 19.10 -1.37 -14.87
C PRO A 187 17.89 -2.26 -15.15
N TRP A 188 18.01 -3.55 -14.89
CA TRP A 188 16.90 -4.51 -14.90
C TRP A 188 16.35 -4.66 -13.48
N PHE A 189 15.03 -4.78 -13.34
CA PHE A 189 14.37 -5.03 -12.05
C PHE A 189 13.73 -6.41 -12.03
N ALA A 190 13.89 -7.13 -10.92
CA ALA A 190 13.30 -8.43 -10.70
C ALA A 190 12.00 -8.28 -9.88
N LEU A 191 10.85 -8.37 -10.55
CA LEU A 191 9.53 -8.35 -9.92
C LEU A 191 9.18 -9.75 -9.45
N ARG A 192 8.65 -9.86 -8.23
CA ARG A 192 8.26 -11.16 -7.64
C ARG A 192 6.90 -11.08 -6.96
N PRO A 193 6.00 -12.05 -7.19
CA PRO A 193 4.77 -12.16 -6.42
C PRO A 193 5.11 -12.49 -4.96
N CYS A 194 4.70 -11.64 -4.01
CA CYS A 194 4.93 -11.91 -2.60
C CYS A 194 3.88 -11.24 -1.69
N ILE A 195 3.80 -11.70 -0.44
CA ILE A 195 3.03 -11.09 0.62
C ILE A 195 4.00 -10.58 1.67
N LEU A 196 4.15 -9.26 1.76
CA LEU A 196 4.95 -8.60 2.78
C LEU A 196 4.10 -8.33 4.00
N VAL A 197 4.65 -8.58 5.18
CA VAL A 197 4.04 -8.23 6.46
C VAL A 197 4.96 -7.27 7.19
N MET A 198 4.43 -6.10 7.54
CA MET A 198 5.15 -5.05 8.26
C MET A 198 4.46 -4.84 9.59
N ASP A 199 5.12 -5.26 10.65
CA ASP A 199 4.55 -5.40 11.97
C ASP A 199 5.56 -4.90 13.00
N SER A 200 5.23 -3.80 13.69
CA SER A 200 6.09 -3.20 14.70
C SER A 200 6.22 -4.04 15.97
N LEU A 201 5.34 -5.03 16.20
CA LEU A 201 5.35 -5.94 17.36
C LEU A 201 5.57 -7.43 17.03
N LYS A 202 5.46 -7.83 15.76
CA LYS A 202 5.67 -9.21 15.23
C LYS A 202 4.65 -10.26 15.73
N LEU A 203 3.36 -9.94 15.73
CA LEU A 203 2.27 -10.81 16.21
C LEU A 203 1.38 -11.41 15.09
N SER A 204 1.75 -11.21 13.82
CA SER A 204 0.86 -11.41 12.67
C SER A 204 0.81 -12.84 12.07
N ASN A 205 -0.35 -13.24 11.53
CA ASN A 205 -0.59 -14.50 10.80
C ASN A 205 -1.12 -14.26 9.38
N VAL A 206 -0.39 -14.75 8.37
CA VAL A 206 -0.55 -14.39 6.94
C VAL A 206 -1.45 -15.33 6.12
N THR A 207 -2.05 -16.34 6.74
CA THR A 207 -2.67 -17.47 6.01
C THR A 207 -3.97 -17.12 5.27
N SER A 208 -4.66 -16.05 5.65
CA SER A 208 -5.99 -15.72 5.10
C SER A 208 -5.93 -15.06 3.72
N SER A 209 -4.90 -14.28 3.41
CA SER A 209 -4.81 -13.51 2.17
C SER A 209 -4.70 -14.39 0.93
N ARG A 210 -3.94 -15.49 0.99
CA ARG A 210 -3.80 -16.44 -0.15
C ARG A 210 -5.13 -17.06 -0.57
N ARG A 211 -5.92 -17.52 0.41
CA ARG A 211 -7.24 -18.12 0.15
C ARG A 211 -8.22 -17.11 -0.42
N TYR A 212 -8.13 -15.85 0.00
CA TYR A 212 -8.90 -14.77 -0.61
C TYR A 212 -8.51 -14.55 -2.08
N LEU A 213 -7.21 -14.46 -2.39
CA LEU A 213 -6.73 -14.29 -3.77
C LEU A 213 -7.20 -15.42 -4.69
N GLN A 214 -7.18 -16.67 -4.22
CA GLN A 214 -7.64 -17.81 -5.01
C GLN A 214 -9.11 -17.68 -5.41
N VAL A 215 -10.00 -17.40 -4.45
CA VAL A 215 -11.43 -17.25 -4.74
C VAL A 215 -11.71 -16.00 -5.58
N GLU A 216 -11.03 -14.87 -5.30
CA GLU A 216 -11.17 -13.66 -6.10
C GLU A 216 -10.67 -13.87 -7.54
N TRP A 217 -9.59 -14.63 -7.75
CA TRP A 217 -9.09 -14.97 -9.08
C TRP A 217 -10.12 -15.78 -9.86
N GLU A 218 -10.71 -16.81 -9.26
CA GLU A 218 -11.78 -17.61 -9.87
C GLU A 218 -12.97 -16.73 -10.28
N VAL A 219 -13.41 -15.83 -9.39
CA VAL A 219 -14.52 -14.91 -9.66
C VAL A 219 -14.19 -13.91 -10.79
N ARG A 220 -12.94 -13.43 -10.88
CA ARG A 220 -12.54 -12.36 -11.82
C ARG A 220 -12.06 -12.86 -13.16
N LYS A 221 -11.36 -13.99 -13.18
CA LYS A 221 -10.68 -14.54 -14.36
C LYS A 221 -11.38 -15.77 -14.91
N GLY A 222 -12.37 -16.33 -14.20
CA GLY A 222 -13.12 -17.51 -14.65
C GLY A 222 -12.28 -18.79 -14.74
N SER A 223 -11.06 -18.75 -14.21
CA SER A 223 -10.10 -19.86 -14.19
C SER A 223 -9.66 -20.11 -12.75
N THR A 224 -9.20 -21.32 -12.47
CA THR A 224 -8.64 -21.64 -11.16
C THR A 224 -7.14 -21.32 -11.13
N ARG A 225 -6.68 -20.75 -10.02
CA ARG A 225 -5.25 -20.52 -9.78
C ARG A 225 -4.92 -20.75 -8.32
N ALA A 226 -3.97 -21.64 -8.07
CA ALA A 226 -3.49 -21.90 -6.71
C ALA A 226 -2.54 -20.77 -6.27
N PHE A 227 -2.84 -20.17 -5.12
CA PHE A 227 -1.94 -19.23 -4.43
C PHE A 227 -1.35 -19.95 -3.22
N THR A 228 -0.29 -20.72 -3.43
CA THR A 228 0.46 -21.45 -2.39
C THR A 228 1.57 -20.59 -1.77
N SER A 229 2.19 -21.07 -0.69
CA SER A 229 3.40 -20.44 -0.12
C SER A 229 4.59 -20.41 -1.07
N GLU A 230 4.62 -21.27 -2.08
CA GLU A 230 5.66 -21.32 -3.11
C GLU A 230 5.40 -20.29 -4.20
N SER A 231 4.17 -20.23 -4.72
CA SER A 231 3.78 -19.28 -5.79
C SER A 231 3.77 -17.81 -5.32
N ILE A 232 3.35 -17.55 -4.09
CA ILE A 232 3.34 -16.21 -3.50
C ILE A 232 3.88 -16.28 -2.07
N SER A 233 5.20 -16.18 -1.97
CA SER A 233 5.92 -16.31 -0.71
C SER A 233 5.52 -15.21 0.28
N GLY A 234 5.39 -15.58 1.55
CA GLY A 234 5.06 -14.65 2.63
C GLY A 234 6.34 -14.28 3.36
N SER A 235 6.57 -13.00 3.63
CA SER A 235 7.78 -12.52 4.28
C SER A 235 7.46 -11.49 5.35
N LEU A 236 7.89 -11.76 6.59
CA LEU A 236 7.91 -10.76 7.64
C LEU A 236 9.09 -9.82 7.40
N CYS A 237 8.79 -8.56 7.10
CA CYS A 237 9.78 -7.54 6.84
C CYS A 237 10.47 -7.13 8.14
N ARG A 238 11.77 -6.84 8.07
CA ARG A 238 12.48 -6.17 9.15
C ARG A 238 12.27 -4.67 9.00
N VAL A 239 11.32 -4.11 9.71
CA VAL A 239 10.94 -2.68 9.65
C VAL A 239 11.34 -1.95 10.93
N PRO A 240 11.34 -0.60 10.96
CA PRO A 240 11.59 0.14 12.18
C PRO A 240 10.56 -0.24 13.25
N LEU A 241 11.02 -0.64 14.44
CA LEU A 241 10.15 -1.09 15.53
C LEU A 241 9.76 0.08 16.44
N GLN A 242 8.55 0.01 16.99
CA GLN A 242 8.06 0.96 17.97
C GLN A 242 8.74 0.79 19.33
N ASP A 243 8.82 1.87 20.09
CA ASP A 243 9.39 1.93 21.44
C ASP A 243 8.32 2.19 22.53
N ASN A 244 7.04 2.17 22.15
CA ASN A 244 5.90 2.38 23.04
C ASN A 244 4.75 1.39 22.71
N SER A 245 3.65 1.46 23.47
CA SER A 245 2.55 0.50 23.39
C SER A 245 1.42 0.89 22.43
N SER A 246 1.31 2.16 21.98
CA SER A 246 0.11 2.66 21.29
C SER A 246 0.32 3.20 19.88
N ASP A 247 1.57 3.38 19.43
CA ASP A 247 1.87 3.96 18.12
C ASP A 247 1.82 2.98 16.95
N CYS A 248 1.38 1.74 17.13
CA CYS A 248 1.34 0.74 16.05
C CYS A 248 0.58 1.23 14.81
N GLY A 249 -0.50 1.99 15.01
CA GLY A 249 -1.25 2.64 13.94
C GLY A 249 -0.44 3.70 13.20
N LEU A 250 0.38 4.51 13.89
CA LEU A 250 1.24 5.51 13.24
C LEU A 250 2.36 4.85 12.43
N TYR A 251 2.93 3.76 12.94
CA TYR A 251 3.92 2.97 12.19
C TYR A 251 3.29 2.38 10.92
N LEU A 252 2.06 1.83 10.99
CA LEU A 252 1.31 1.38 9.82
C LEU A 252 1.19 2.50 8.78
N LEU A 253 0.74 3.70 9.19
CA LEU A 253 0.60 4.85 8.29
C LEU A 253 1.94 5.26 7.67
N GLN A 254 3.01 5.28 8.47
CA GLN A 254 4.36 5.62 7.99
C GLN A 254 4.92 4.56 7.03
N TYR A 255 4.63 3.26 7.23
CA TYR A 255 5.01 2.21 6.29
C TYR A 255 4.37 2.45 4.92
N VAL A 256 3.06 2.74 4.88
CA VAL A 256 2.36 3.01 3.61
C VAL A 256 2.89 4.28 2.95
N GLU A 257 3.09 5.36 3.72
CA GLU A 257 3.64 6.62 3.18
C GLU A 257 5.02 6.41 2.57
N SER A 258 5.93 5.74 3.29
CA SER A 258 7.29 5.47 2.82
C SER A 258 7.29 4.56 1.59
N PHE A 259 6.37 3.58 1.55
CA PHE A 259 6.19 2.69 0.40
C PHE A 259 5.70 3.45 -0.83
N LEU A 260 4.69 4.31 -0.68
CA LEU A 260 4.12 5.03 -1.82
C LEU A 260 5.07 6.09 -2.39
N GLN A 261 5.92 6.70 -1.55
CA GLN A 261 6.94 7.66 -1.99
C GLN A 261 8.10 7.01 -2.75
N ASN A 262 8.52 5.82 -2.32
CA ASN A 262 9.55 5.06 -3.01
C ASN A 262 9.16 3.58 -3.03
N PRO A 263 8.34 3.15 -4.01
CA PRO A 263 7.88 1.78 -4.12
C PRO A 263 9.07 0.84 -4.21
N VAL A 264 9.08 -0.16 -3.33
CA VAL A 264 10.15 -1.13 -3.31
C VAL A 264 10.00 -2.02 -4.55
N VAL A 265 10.93 -1.86 -5.50
CA VAL A 265 10.92 -2.55 -6.81
C VAL A 265 11.93 -3.69 -6.91
N HIS A 266 12.86 -3.79 -5.96
CA HIS A 266 13.83 -4.88 -5.89
C HIS A 266 13.79 -5.51 -4.49
N PHE A 267 13.38 -6.78 -4.41
CA PHE A 267 13.37 -7.53 -3.15
C PHE A 267 14.37 -8.67 -3.24
N ASP A 268 15.28 -8.78 -2.29
CA ASP A 268 15.78 -10.08 -1.84
C ASP A 268 15.08 -10.35 -0.49
N LEU A 269 14.32 -11.45 -0.42
CA LEU A 269 13.57 -11.77 0.79
C LEU A 269 14.51 -12.45 1.81
N PRO A 270 14.42 -12.13 3.11
CA PRO A 270 13.48 -11.21 3.74
C PRO A 270 13.87 -9.73 3.54
N LEU A 271 12.86 -8.89 3.34
CA LEU A 271 13.08 -7.46 3.12
C LEU A 271 13.60 -6.77 4.39
N ARG A 272 14.72 -6.06 4.25
CA ARG A 272 15.44 -5.37 5.32
C ARG A 272 15.29 -3.86 5.19
N LEU A 273 14.50 -3.29 6.09
CA LEU A 273 14.05 -1.89 6.13
C LEU A 273 14.20 -1.31 7.53
N GLU A 274 15.09 -1.84 8.37
CA GLU A 274 15.25 -1.43 9.78
C GLU A 274 15.53 0.08 9.95
N HIS A 275 16.06 0.73 8.92
CA HIS A 275 16.39 2.17 8.88
C HIS A 275 15.59 2.94 7.82
N TRP A 276 14.42 2.43 7.42
CA TRP A 276 13.64 3.01 6.31
C TRP A 276 13.23 4.47 6.57
N PHE A 277 12.93 4.79 7.83
CA PHE A 277 12.69 6.15 8.28
C PHE A 277 13.15 6.31 9.73
N PRO A 278 13.56 7.52 10.13
CA PRO A 278 13.92 7.81 11.51
C PRO A 278 12.67 7.93 12.40
N ARG A 279 12.79 7.52 13.66
CA ARG A 279 11.66 7.47 14.63
C ARG A 279 10.99 8.83 14.88
N ASN A 280 11.73 9.92 14.74
CA ASN A 280 11.20 11.27 14.91
C ASN A 280 10.16 11.65 13.85
N GLN A 281 10.10 10.96 12.70
CA GLN A 281 9.00 11.12 11.75
C GLN A 281 7.69 10.58 12.35
N VAL A 282 7.72 9.37 12.94
CA VAL A 282 6.53 8.79 13.58
C VAL A 282 6.07 9.60 14.79
N ARG A 283 7.01 10.07 15.63
CA ARG A 283 6.67 10.88 16.83
C ARG A 283 5.90 12.16 16.52
N ARG A 284 6.16 12.79 15.36
CA ARG A 284 5.47 14.02 14.93
C ARG A 284 4.15 13.74 14.20
N LYS A 285 3.91 12.48 13.80
CA LYS A 285 2.80 12.13 12.93
C LYS A 285 1.42 12.36 13.57
N ARG A 286 1.29 12.27 14.90
CA ARG A 286 0.04 12.63 15.61
C ARG A 286 -0.36 14.08 15.37
N GLU A 287 0.59 15.00 15.56
CA GLU A 287 0.41 16.44 15.33
C GLU A 287 0.18 16.73 13.84
N GLU A 288 0.97 16.13 12.95
CA GLU A 288 0.83 16.28 11.50
C GLU A 288 -0.56 15.85 10.99
N LEU A 289 -1.10 14.74 11.51
CA LEU A 289 -2.45 14.25 11.18
C LEU A 289 -3.53 15.22 11.69
N ARG A 290 -3.37 15.71 12.92
CA ARG A 290 -4.33 16.66 13.51
C ARG A 290 -4.35 17.95 12.70
N GLU A 291 -3.18 18.51 12.40
CA GLU A 291 -3.07 19.71 11.58
C GLU A 291 -3.62 19.52 10.17
N LEU A 292 -3.38 18.36 9.56
CA LEU A 292 -3.95 18.03 8.26
C LEU A 292 -5.49 18.05 8.29
N VAL A 293 -6.11 17.43 9.28
CA VAL A 293 -7.58 17.44 9.40
C VAL A 293 -8.10 18.86 9.60
N LEU A 294 -7.47 19.67 10.46
CA LEU A 294 -7.86 21.06 10.70
C LEU A 294 -7.65 21.96 9.48
N GLN A 295 -6.62 21.70 8.67
CA GLN A 295 -6.40 22.39 7.40
C GLN A 295 -7.47 22.03 6.38
N LEU A 296 -7.83 20.74 6.27
CA LEU A 296 -8.91 20.30 5.39
C LEU A 296 -10.28 20.84 5.85
N TYR A 297 -10.53 20.92 7.16
CA TYR A 297 -11.73 21.53 7.74
C TYR A 297 -11.90 22.98 7.26
N ARG A 298 -10.84 23.80 7.41
CA ARG A 298 -10.82 25.18 6.93
C ARG A 298 -11.05 25.28 5.41
N ARG A 299 -10.43 24.40 4.62
CA ARG A 299 -10.64 24.35 3.16
C ARG A 299 -12.07 23.97 2.76
N GLN A 300 -12.76 23.19 3.60
CA GLN A 300 -14.16 22.79 3.38
C GLN A 300 -15.16 23.83 3.92
N GLY A 301 -14.71 25.01 4.37
CA GLY A 301 -15.55 26.10 4.88
C GLY A 301 -15.85 26.02 6.38
N GLY A 302 -15.22 25.10 7.10
CA GLY A 302 -15.32 25.00 8.55
C GLY A 302 -14.69 26.22 9.25
N GLY A 303 -15.44 26.85 10.15
CA GLY A 303 -15.00 28.06 10.87
C GLY A 303 -15.33 29.40 10.18
N ALA A 304 -16.05 29.40 9.06
CA ALA A 304 -16.72 30.63 8.62
C ALA A 304 -17.84 30.95 9.61
N GLU A 305 -17.66 32.00 10.42
CA GLU A 305 -18.74 32.56 11.24
C GLU A 305 -19.98 32.75 10.36
N GLN A 306 -21.16 32.47 10.92
CA GLN A 306 -22.42 33.00 10.43
C GLN A 306 -22.40 34.53 10.58
N SER A 307 -21.60 35.21 9.76
CA SER A 307 -21.72 36.64 9.51
C SER A 307 -22.83 36.80 8.47
N GLY A 308 -24.04 37.04 8.96
CA GLY A 308 -25.17 37.43 8.14
C GLY A 308 -26.25 36.36 7.98
N LYS A 309 -27.15 36.30 8.96
CA LYS A 309 -28.59 36.48 8.77
C LYS A 309 -29.28 36.80 10.08
#